data_AF-G0MZA6-F1
#
_entry.id   AF-G0MZA6-F1
#
_cell.length_a   1.000
_cell.length_b   1.000
_cell.length_c   1.000
_cell.angle_alpha   90.00
_cell.angle_beta   90.00
_cell.angle_gamma   90.00
#
_symmetry.space_group_name_H-M   'P 1'
#
loop_
_entity.id
_entity.type
_entity.pdbx_description
1 polymer ?
#
loop_
_entity_poly.entity_id
_entity_poly.type
_entity_poly.pdbx_seq_one_letter_code
_entity_poly.pdbx_strand_id
1 'polypeptide(L)'
;MIFFLPPSFPLVPKSSVSPADLKKQRYIRKLAIFLRDEVTDFIEQKIYLDDKERPNYPTYFIKCFNVLKREAEEINYVDDFLNFLPNAIEMSLLTEFGPSGNSPKFDSNGYLKDTKLSIDEELENCYDDFIDLIFHSFLDSEKFRDLPMCFFLMIKHFEHRIATEETTDLERTKVSLMAKKMQFRCGMTMASHCPKDYVERCTQRYEMMIRNL
;
A
#
# COMPACT_ATOMS: atom_id res chain seq x y z
N MET A 1 20.60 -41.79 36.60
CA MET A 1 19.77 -41.02 35.65
C MET A 1 19.94 -39.56 35.97
N ILE A 2 20.54 -38.78 35.07
CA ILE A 2 20.70 -37.32 35.21
C ILE A 2 19.54 -36.69 34.44
N PHE A 3 18.64 -36.01 35.14
CA PHE A 3 17.57 -35.24 34.52
C PHE A 3 18.14 -33.91 34.03
N PHE A 4 18.21 -33.71 32.73
CA PHE A 4 18.44 -32.38 32.14
C PHE A 4 17.13 -31.59 32.26
N LEU A 5 17.10 -30.62 33.17
CA LEU A 5 16.12 -29.54 33.10
C LEU A 5 16.49 -28.65 31.90
N PRO A 6 15.52 -28.28 31.04
CA PRO A 6 15.79 -27.35 29.95
C PRO A 6 16.19 -25.98 30.54
N PRO A 7 17.08 -25.23 29.86
CA PRO A 7 17.46 -23.90 30.31
C PRO A 7 16.22 -22.99 30.33
N SER A 8 15.96 -22.39 31.49
CA SER A 8 14.97 -21.34 31.65
C SER A 8 15.37 -20.16 30.78
N PHE A 9 14.62 -19.90 29.71
CA PHE A 9 14.74 -18.65 28.96
C PHE A 9 14.46 -17.49 29.92
N PRO A 10 15.32 -16.47 29.99
CA PRO A 10 14.97 -15.25 30.71
C PRO A 10 13.74 -14.66 30.03
N LEU A 11 12.63 -14.58 30.78
CA LEU A 11 11.49 -13.75 30.43
C LEU A 11 12.02 -12.31 30.40
N VAL A 12 12.42 -11.86 29.21
CA VAL A 12 12.62 -10.44 28.95
C VAL A 12 11.34 -9.76 29.42
N PRO A 13 11.42 -8.73 30.29
CA PRO A 13 10.23 -7.99 30.68
C PRO A 13 9.59 -7.53 29.38
N LYS A 14 8.33 -7.91 29.12
CA LYS A 14 7.56 -7.26 28.06
C LYS A 14 7.62 -5.77 28.40
N SER A 15 8.37 -5.00 27.63
CA SER A 15 8.23 -3.55 27.64
C SER A 15 6.74 -3.30 27.52
N SER A 16 6.17 -2.57 28.47
CA SER A 16 4.74 -2.31 28.47
C SER A 16 4.45 -1.44 27.25
N VAL A 17 4.04 -2.09 26.15
CA VAL A 17 3.64 -1.42 24.93
C VAL A 17 2.47 -0.52 25.27
N SER A 18 2.55 0.76 24.90
CA SER A 18 1.49 1.71 25.24
C SER A 18 0.18 1.33 24.52
N PRO A 19 -1.00 1.68 25.07
CA PRO A 19 -2.26 1.47 24.38
C PRO A 19 -2.30 2.12 22.98
N ALA A 20 -1.62 3.26 22.81
CA ALA A 20 -1.49 3.94 21.53
C ALA A 20 -0.63 3.13 20.53
N ASP A 21 0.49 2.57 20.99
CA ASP A 21 1.33 1.72 20.15
C ASP A 21 0.60 0.44 19.76
N LEU A 22 -0.15 -0.19 20.66
CA LEU A 22 -0.99 -1.36 20.33
C LEU A 22 -2.04 -1.04 19.27
N LYS A 23 -2.67 0.14 19.35
CA LYS A 23 -3.62 0.64 18.34
C LYS A 23 -2.92 0.78 16.99
N LYS A 24 -1.73 1.39 16.98
CA LYS A 24 -0.90 1.58 15.78
C LYS A 24 -0.39 0.26 15.19
N GLN A 25 -0.02 -0.73 16.01
CA GLN A 25 0.32 -2.08 15.55
C GLN A 25 -0.83 -2.76 14.80
N ARG A 26 -2.05 -2.70 15.35
CA ARG A 26 -3.25 -3.25 14.68
C ARG A 26 -3.55 -2.53 13.37
N TYR A 27 -3.41 -1.21 13.36
CA TYR A 27 -3.55 -0.40 12.16
C TYR A 27 -2.56 -0.82 11.08
N ILE A 28 -1.27 -0.95 11.41
CA ILE A 28 -0.22 -1.41 10.49
C ILE A 28 -0.55 -2.79 9.93
N ARG A 29 -0.86 -3.76 10.80
CA ARG A 29 -1.23 -5.13 10.38
C ARG A 29 -2.41 -5.12 9.43
N LYS A 30 -3.46 -4.35 9.74
CA LYS A 30 -4.67 -4.30 8.91
C LYS A 30 -4.40 -3.68 7.55
N LEU A 31 -3.62 -2.60 7.50
CA LEU A 31 -3.23 -1.99 6.23
C LEU A 31 -2.27 -2.86 5.42
N ALA A 32 -1.40 -3.65 6.06
CA ALA A 32 -0.58 -4.62 5.37
C ALA A 32 -1.46 -5.70 4.70
N ILE A 33 -2.53 -6.13 5.36
CA ILE A 33 -3.51 -7.08 4.78
C ILE A 33 -4.21 -6.44 3.56
N PHE A 34 -4.67 -5.20 3.67
CA PHE A 34 -5.25 -4.49 2.51
C PHE A 34 -4.24 -4.34 1.37
N LEU A 35 -2.99 -4.00 1.66
CA LEU A 35 -1.92 -3.91 0.67
C LEU A 35 -1.72 -5.24 -0.07
N ARG A 36 -1.74 -6.37 0.66
CA ARG A 36 -1.68 -7.70 0.03
C ARG A 36 -2.85 -7.90 -0.93
N ASP A 37 -4.07 -7.67 -0.46
CA ASP A 37 -5.29 -7.96 -1.20
C ASP A 37 -5.36 -7.07 -2.46
N GLU A 38 -5.10 -5.77 -2.32
CA GLU A 38 -5.17 -4.81 -3.43
C GLU A 38 -4.07 -5.03 -4.49
N VAL A 39 -2.87 -5.43 -4.08
CA VAL A 39 -1.79 -5.80 -5.02
C VAL A 39 -2.11 -7.11 -5.73
N THR A 40 -2.71 -8.06 -5.02
CA THR A 40 -3.14 -9.35 -5.61
C THR A 40 -4.24 -9.11 -6.64
N ASP A 41 -5.28 -8.35 -6.27
CA ASP A 41 -6.37 -7.96 -7.17
C ASP A 41 -5.84 -7.26 -8.43
N PHE A 42 -4.89 -6.33 -8.27
CA PHE A 42 -4.27 -5.64 -9.41
C PHE A 42 -3.51 -6.61 -10.33
N ILE A 43 -2.72 -7.51 -9.76
CA ILE A 43 -1.96 -8.51 -10.50
C ILE A 43 -2.91 -9.45 -11.25
N GLU A 44 -3.92 -10.00 -10.58
CA GLU A 44 -4.92 -10.90 -11.19
C GLU A 44 -5.67 -10.20 -12.33
N GLN A 45 -6.02 -8.93 -12.17
CA GLN A 45 -6.62 -8.14 -13.25
C GLN A 45 -5.69 -7.98 -14.44
N LYS A 46 -4.40 -7.70 -14.23
CA LYS A 46 -3.43 -7.57 -15.34
C LYS A 46 -3.25 -8.90 -16.07
N ILE A 47 -3.21 -10.02 -15.36
CA ILE A 47 -3.14 -11.37 -15.95
C ILE A 47 -4.40 -11.67 -16.77
N TYR A 48 -5.57 -11.30 -16.27
CA TYR A 48 -6.83 -11.50 -16.99
C TYR A 48 -6.89 -10.71 -18.31
N LEU A 49 -6.28 -9.53 -18.35
CA LEU A 49 -6.25 -8.67 -19.55
C LEU A 49 -5.16 -9.09 -20.55
N ASP A 50 -4.03 -9.61 -20.06
CA ASP A 50 -2.93 -10.14 -20.87
C ASP A 50 -2.26 -11.32 -20.17
N ASP A 51 -2.53 -12.53 -20.66
CA ASP A 51 -2.04 -13.80 -20.09
C ASP A 51 -0.63 -14.18 -20.59
N LYS A 52 -0.05 -13.39 -21.51
CA LYS A 52 1.21 -13.73 -22.18
C LYS A 52 2.42 -13.13 -21.48
N GLU A 53 2.24 -11.98 -20.84
CA GLU A 53 3.31 -11.26 -20.17
C GLU A 53 3.17 -11.34 -18.66
N ARG A 54 4.31 -11.47 -17.96
CA ARG A 54 4.32 -11.40 -16.51
C ARG A 54 3.86 -10.00 -16.10
N PRO A 55 2.83 -9.87 -15.23
CA PRO A 55 2.37 -8.56 -14.79
C PRO A 55 3.47 -7.85 -13.99
N ASN A 56 3.57 -6.54 -14.20
CA ASN A 56 4.38 -5.69 -13.35
C ASN A 56 3.68 -5.44 -12.01
N TYR A 57 4.46 -5.21 -10.97
CA TYR A 57 3.92 -4.76 -9.68
C TYR A 57 3.30 -3.36 -9.85
N PRO A 58 2.19 -3.07 -9.17
CA PRO A 58 1.66 -1.72 -9.17
C PRO A 58 2.67 -0.77 -8.50
N THR A 59 2.75 0.44 -9.02
CA THR A 59 3.72 1.46 -8.57
C THR A 59 3.55 1.81 -7.11
N TYR A 60 2.33 1.74 -6.59
CA TYR A 60 2.04 2.02 -5.18
C TYR A 60 2.56 0.93 -4.22
N PHE A 61 2.91 -0.28 -4.68
CA PHE A 61 3.26 -1.40 -3.80
C PHE A 61 4.48 -1.09 -2.93
N ILE A 62 5.60 -0.73 -3.57
CA ILE A 62 6.87 -0.40 -2.90
C ILE A 62 6.67 0.77 -1.93
N LYS A 63 5.94 1.79 -2.39
CA LYS A 63 5.70 3.04 -1.66
C LYS A 63 4.88 2.80 -0.40
N CYS A 64 3.77 2.07 -0.53
CA CYS A 64 2.89 1.74 0.58
C CYS A 64 3.57 0.81 1.60
N PHE A 65 4.34 -0.18 1.12
CA PHE A 65 5.17 -1.02 2.00
C PHE A 65 6.13 -0.15 2.82
N ASN A 66 6.87 0.76 2.17
CA ASN A 66 7.85 1.63 2.82
C ASN A 66 7.19 2.62 3.80
N VAL A 67 5.95 3.08 3.52
CA VAL A 67 5.17 3.87 4.50
C VAL A 67 4.86 3.05 5.74
N LEU A 68 4.32 1.84 5.58
CA LEU A 68 3.99 0.96 6.72
C LEU A 68 5.24 0.56 7.51
N LYS A 69 6.38 0.38 6.83
CA LYS A 69 7.66 0.08 7.45
C LYS A 69 8.14 1.21 8.35
N ARG A 70 8.10 2.48 7.87
CA ARG A 70 8.38 3.66 8.70
C ARG A 70 7.46 3.77 9.90
N GLU A 71 6.15 3.60 9.68
CA GLU A 71 5.15 3.67 10.75
C GLU A 71 5.39 2.62 11.84
N ALA A 72 5.89 1.43 11.47
CA ALA A 72 6.28 0.39 12.41
C ALA A 72 7.57 0.73 13.18
N GLU A 73 8.57 1.28 12.48
CA GLU A 73 9.83 1.71 13.10
C GLU A 73 9.64 2.83 14.12
N GLU A 74 8.74 3.79 13.87
CA GLU A 74 8.41 4.88 14.79
C GLU A 74 7.96 4.39 16.18
N ILE A 75 7.37 3.20 16.26
CA ILE A 75 6.90 2.59 17.50
C ILE A 75 7.75 1.38 17.92
N ASN A 76 8.93 1.20 17.33
CA ASN A 76 9.82 0.05 17.56
C ASN A 76 9.10 -1.31 17.40
N TYR A 77 8.22 -1.40 16.40
CA TYR A 77 7.42 -2.59 16.11
C TYR A 77 7.96 -3.33 14.89
N VAL A 78 8.01 -4.66 15.00
CA VAL A 78 8.31 -5.56 13.89
C VAL A 78 7.05 -6.33 13.53
N ASP A 79 6.50 -6.05 12.34
CA ASP A 79 5.36 -6.77 11.80
C ASP A 79 5.82 -7.90 10.85
N ASP A 80 5.73 -9.15 11.31
CA ASP A 80 6.18 -10.31 10.53
C ASP A 80 5.40 -10.48 9.22
N PHE A 81 4.11 -10.13 9.20
CA PHE A 81 3.30 -10.28 7.99
C PHE A 81 3.68 -9.23 6.94
N LEU A 82 3.85 -7.98 7.36
CA LEU A 82 4.35 -6.92 6.51
C LEU A 82 5.70 -7.34 5.93
N ASN A 83 6.66 -7.74 6.75
CA ASN A 83 8.00 -8.13 6.28
C ASN A 83 7.99 -9.34 5.32
N PHE A 84 7.02 -10.25 5.47
CA PHE A 84 6.86 -11.39 4.57
C PHE A 84 6.14 -11.06 3.26
N LEU A 85 5.35 -9.97 3.23
CA LEU A 85 4.47 -9.64 2.12
C LEU A 85 5.16 -9.61 0.74
N PRO A 86 6.32 -8.95 0.54
CA PRO A 86 6.97 -8.93 -0.76
C PRO A 86 7.35 -10.31 -1.28
N ASN A 87 7.80 -11.19 -0.40
CA ASN A 87 8.11 -12.57 -0.77
C ASN A 87 6.85 -13.36 -1.10
N ALA A 88 5.74 -13.12 -0.40
CA ALA A 88 4.46 -13.78 -0.68
C ALA A 88 3.94 -13.44 -2.10
N ILE A 89 3.98 -12.16 -2.48
CA ILE A 89 3.59 -11.73 -3.84
C ILE A 89 4.61 -12.23 -4.88
N GLU A 90 5.91 -12.22 -4.58
CA GLU A 90 6.89 -12.78 -5.51
C GLU A 90 6.64 -14.27 -5.75
N MET A 91 6.37 -15.05 -4.70
CA MET A 91 6.11 -16.49 -4.82
C MET A 91 4.87 -16.82 -5.66
N SER A 92 3.78 -16.04 -5.58
CA SER A 92 2.61 -16.26 -6.43
C SER A 92 2.96 -16.09 -7.90
N LEU A 93 3.62 -14.98 -8.24
CA LEU A 93 4.07 -14.71 -9.60
C LEU A 93 5.15 -15.69 -10.11
N LEU A 94 6.05 -16.15 -9.22
CA LEU A 94 7.07 -17.16 -9.56
C LEU A 94 6.42 -18.50 -9.96
N THR A 95 5.35 -18.88 -9.27
CA THR A 95 4.66 -20.16 -9.51
C THR A 95 3.98 -20.18 -10.87
N GLU A 96 3.44 -19.04 -11.30
CA GLU A 96 2.68 -18.93 -12.54
C GLU A 96 3.54 -18.56 -13.77
N PHE A 97 4.50 -17.64 -13.61
CA PHE A 97 5.29 -17.09 -14.73
C PHE A 97 6.78 -17.41 -14.68
N GLY A 98 7.26 -18.13 -13.65
CA GLY A 98 8.68 -18.42 -13.45
C GLY A 98 9.49 -17.24 -12.90
N PRO A 99 10.84 -17.35 -12.82
CA PRO A 99 11.72 -16.32 -12.26
C PRO A 99 11.75 -15.02 -13.08
N SER A 100 11.81 -13.88 -12.39
CA SER A 100 11.95 -12.55 -13.00
C SER A 100 12.98 -11.70 -12.25
N GLY A 101 13.73 -10.88 -12.98
CA GLY A 101 14.64 -9.89 -12.42
C GLY A 101 13.94 -8.66 -11.84
N ASN A 102 12.62 -8.51 -12.10
CA ASN A 102 11.87 -7.29 -11.81
C ASN A 102 11.19 -7.29 -10.43
N SER A 103 11.38 -8.33 -9.61
CA SER A 103 10.80 -8.35 -8.26
C SER A 103 11.45 -7.29 -7.36
N PRO A 104 10.66 -6.53 -6.57
CA PRO A 104 11.17 -5.60 -5.58
C PRO A 104 12.20 -6.27 -4.66
N LYS A 105 13.32 -5.61 -4.41
CA LYS A 105 14.40 -6.14 -3.57
C LYS A 105 14.56 -5.30 -2.32
N PHE A 106 14.88 -5.95 -1.20
CA PHE A 106 15.18 -5.26 0.04
C PHE A 106 16.52 -4.52 -0.03
N ASP A 107 16.62 -3.39 0.65
CA ASP A 107 17.86 -2.72 1.01
C ASP A 107 18.41 -3.22 2.36
N SER A 108 19.53 -2.63 2.81
CA SER A 108 20.16 -3.03 4.08
C SER A 108 19.34 -2.72 5.33
N ASN A 109 18.35 -1.84 5.22
CA ASN A 109 17.49 -1.41 6.32
C ASN A 109 16.15 -2.17 6.32
N GLY A 110 15.95 -3.11 5.38
CA GLY A 110 14.71 -3.87 5.25
C GLY A 110 13.57 -3.10 4.58
N TYR A 111 13.88 -2.01 3.88
CA TYR A 111 12.95 -1.32 2.99
C TYR A 111 13.01 -1.91 1.58
N LEU A 112 11.92 -1.79 0.82
CA LEU A 112 11.97 -2.12 -0.59
C LEU A 112 12.70 -1.01 -1.36
N LYS A 113 13.68 -1.41 -2.17
CA LYS A 113 14.43 -0.51 -3.05
C LYS A 113 13.45 0.18 -3.98
N ASP A 114 13.51 1.50 -3.95
CA ASP A 114 12.61 2.37 -4.67
C ASP A 114 13.40 3.18 -5.70
N THR A 115 12.80 3.34 -6.89
CA THR A 115 13.37 4.20 -7.92
C THR A 115 12.78 5.59 -7.76
N LYS A 116 13.65 6.57 -7.50
CA LYS A 116 13.21 7.95 -7.30
C LYS A 116 12.69 8.54 -8.60
N LEU A 117 11.39 8.83 -8.64
CA LEU A 117 10.72 9.59 -9.70
C LEU A 117 10.48 11.03 -9.25
N SER A 118 10.23 11.93 -10.21
CA SER A 118 9.66 13.23 -9.88
C SER A 118 8.29 13.07 -9.22
N ILE A 119 7.85 14.06 -8.43
CA ILE A 119 6.52 14.02 -7.81
C ILE A 119 5.43 13.93 -8.89
N ASP A 120 5.62 14.63 -10.01
CA ASP A 120 4.68 14.63 -11.12
C ASP A 120 4.53 13.25 -11.78
N GLU A 121 5.64 12.62 -12.15
CA GLU A 121 5.62 11.28 -12.76
C GLU A 121 5.02 10.25 -11.80
N GLU A 122 5.37 10.31 -10.52
CA GLU A 122 4.85 9.36 -9.54
C GLU A 122 3.36 9.57 -9.28
N LEU A 123 2.87 10.81 -9.27
CA LEU A 123 1.43 11.09 -9.16
C LEU A 123 0.67 10.53 -10.36
N GLU A 124 1.18 10.72 -11.58
CA GLU A 124 0.54 10.21 -12.80
C GLU A 124 0.45 8.69 -12.80
N ASN A 125 1.57 7.99 -12.52
CA ASN A 125 1.58 6.54 -12.39
C ASN A 125 0.61 6.05 -11.30
N CYS A 126 0.57 6.75 -10.16
CA CYS A 126 -0.33 6.44 -9.07
C CYS A 126 -1.81 6.58 -9.49
N TYR A 127 -2.17 7.62 -10.25
CA TYR A 127 -3.53 7.75 -10.76
C TYR A 127 -3.88 6.63 -11.72
N ASP A 128 -2.99 6.30 -12.64
CA ASP A 128 -3.27 5.30 -13.66
C ASP A 128 -3.48 3.91 -13.05
N ASP A 129 -2.63 3.51 -12.09
CA ASP A 129 -2.79 2.22 -11.38
C ASP A 129 -4.14 2.11 -10.65
N PHE A 130 -4.55 3.16 -9.93
CA PHE A 130 -5.81 3.13 -9.18
C PHE A 130 -7.03 3.26 -10.09
N ILE A 131 -6.95 4.06 -11.16
CA ILE A 131 -8.03 4.17 -12.14
C ILE A 131 -8.24 2.82 -12.82
N ASP A 132 -7.17 2.12 -13.22
CA ASP A 132 -7.25 0.77 -13.76
C ASP A 132 -7.95 -0.18 -12.78
N LEU A 133 -7.49 -0.22 -11.53
CA LEU A 133 -8.05 -1.10 -10.50
C LEU A 133 -9.55 -0.85 -10.26
N ILE A 134 -9.95 0.43 -10.17
CA ILE A 134 -11.35 0.84 -9.97
C ILE A 134 -12.19 0.52 -11.21
N PHE A 135 -11.67 0.83 -12.40
CA PHE A 135 -12.38 0.64 -13.66
C PHE A 135 -12.67 -0.84 -13.91
N HIS A 136 -11.68 -1.71 -13.75
CA HIS A 136 -11.87 -3.15 -13.91
C HIS A 136 -12.81 -3.71 -12.85
N SER A 137 -12.65 -3.31 -11.59
CA SER A 137 -13.60 -3.69 -10.55
C SER A 137 -15.04 -3.24 -10.85
N PHE A 138 -15.21 -2.09 -11.52
CA PHE A 138 -16.52 -1.61 -11.94
C PHE A 138 -17.09 -2.44 -13.09
N LEU A 139 -16.28 -2.79 -14.09
CA LEU A 139 -16.70 -3.66 -15.21
C LEU A 139 -17.20 -5.02 -14.72
N ASP A 140 -16.52 -5.60 -13.71
CA ASP A 140 -16.87 -6.94 -13.21
C ASP A 140 -18.14 -6.95 -12.34
N SER A 141 -18.38 -5.89 -11.58
CA SER A 141 -19.42 -5.86 -10.55
C SER A 141 -20.59 -4.92 -10.84
N GLU A 142 -20.46 -4.10 -11.89
CA GLU A 142 -21.34 -2.97 -12.22
C GLU A 142 -21.57 -1.99 -11.05
N LYS A 143 -20.65 -2.00 -10.07
CA LYS A 143 -20.73 -1.21 -8.83
C LYS A 143 -19.41 -0.51 -8.57
N PHE A 144 -19.49 0.75 -8.15
CA PHE A 144 -18.34 1.48 -7.61
C PHE A 144 -18.01 0.96 -6.22
N ARG A 145 -16.92 0.18 -6.12
CA ARG A 145 -16.30 -0.16 -4.84
C ARG A 145 -15.65 1.08 -4.23
N ASP A 146 -15.34 1.02 -2.94
CA ASP A 146 -14.58 2.09 -2.29
C ASP A 146 -13.16 2.16 -2.86
N LEU A 147 -12.53 3.34 -2.74
CA LEU A 147 -11.13 3.51 -3.12
C LEU A 147 -10.24 2.51 -2.36
N PRO A 148 -9.23 1.93 -3.04
CA PRO A 148 -8.21 1.10 -2.41
C PRO A 148 -7.53 1.83 -1.24
N MET A 149 -7.30 1.14 -0.14
CA MET A 149 -6.62 1.67 1.04
C MET A 149 -5.21 2.17 0.72
N CYS A 150 -4.56 1.55 -0.26
CA CYS A 150 -3.26 1.99 -0.75
C CYS A 150 -3.30 3.42 -1.31
N PHE A 151 -4.44 3.92 -1.79
CA PHE A 151 -4.57 5.32 -2.23
C PHE A 151 -4.29 6.29 -1.07
N PHE A 152 -4.80 6.00 0.12
CA PHE A 152 -4.57 6.85 1.28
C PHE A 152 -3.16 6.70 1.86
N LEU A 153 -2.54 5.52 1.70
CA LEU A 153 -1.11 5.35 1.99
C LEU A 153 -0.24 6.13 1.01
N MET A 154 -0.64 6.23 -0.27
CA MET A 154 0.04 7.07 -1.25
C MET A 154 -0.06 8.56 -0.92
N ILE A 155 -1.20 9.03 -0.42
CA ILE A 155 -1.31 10.41 0.10
C ILE A 155 -0.26 10.63 1.21
N LYS A 156 -0.18 9.73 2.21
CA LYS A 156 0.84 9.80 3.26
C LYS A 156 2.27 9.77 2.71
N HIS A 157 2.51 8.97 1.68
CA HIS A 157 3.80 8.92 1.00
C HIS A 157 4.19 10.29 0.44
N PHE A 158 3.30 10.94 -0.31
CA PHE A 158 3.56 12.25 -0.90
C PHE A 158 3.66 13.37 0.14
N GLU A 159 2.85 13.32 1.19
CA GLU A 159 2.95 14.25 2.34
C GLU A 159 4.34 14.17 2.99
N HIS A 160 4.86 12.95 3.20
CA HIS A 160 6.21 12.75 3.70
C HIS A 160 7.26 13.32 2.74
N ARG A 161 7.18 13.02 1.44
CA ARG A 161 8.11 13.55 0.44
C ARG A 161 8.16 15.08 0.45
N ILE A 162 7.00 15.74 0.50
CA ILE A 162 6.90 17.21 0.58
C ILE A 162 7.52 17.78 1.85
N ALA A 163 7.48 17.03 2.96
CA ALA A 163 8.08 17.44 4.21
C ALA A 163 9.60 17.25 4.24
N THR A 164 10.13 16.26 3.51
CA THR A 164 11.55 15.87 3.59
C THR A 164 12.40 16.28 2.40
N GLU A 165 11.80 16.54 1.25
CA GLU A 165 12.49 16.90 0.01
C GLU A 165 12.36 18.40 -0.30
N GLU A 166 13.28 18.93 -1.10
CA GLU A 166 13.14 20.25 -1.70
C GLU A 166 12.08 20.17 -2.82
N THR A 167 10.91 20.75 -2.58
CA THR A 167 9.78 20.73 -3.52
C THR A 167 9.27 22.14 -3.80
N THR A 168 8.83 22.36 -5.04
CA THR A 168 8.19 23.59 -5.50
C THR A 168 6.77 23.75 -4.93
N ASP A 169 6.26 24.99 -4.88
CA ASP A 169 4.87 25.27 -4.48
C ASP A 169 3.85 24.59 -5.42
N LEU A 170 4.22 24.43 -6.69
CA LEU A 170 3.39 23.73 -7.68
C LEU A 170 3.23 22.24 -7.33
N GLU A 171 4.32 21.56 -6.97
CA GLU A 171 4.28 20.16 -6.55
C GLU A 171 3.47 19.99 -5.26
N ARG A 172 3.67 20.89 -4.27
CA ARG A 172 2.86 20.91 -3.04
C ARG A 172 1.37 21.05 -3.33
N THR A 173 1.03 21.95 -4.25
CA THR A 173 -0.35 22.17 -4.69
C THR A 173 -0.91 20.91 -5.35
N LYS A 174 -0.16 20.26 -6.25
CA LYS A 174 -0.61 19.03 -6.93
C LYS A 174 -0.92 17.91 -5.94
N VAL A 175 -0.07 17.68 -4.94
CA VAL A 175 -0.34 16.68 -3.90
C VAL A 175 -1.55 17.05 -3.07
N SER A 176 -1.71 18.32 -2.66
CA SER A 176 -2.90 18.74 -1.90
C SER A 176 -4.22 18.56 -2.68
N LEU A 177 -4.15 18.54 -4.01
CA LEU A 177 -5.28 18.34 -4.90
C LEU A 177 -5.46 16.88 -5.33
N MET A 178 -4.71 15.94 -4.77
CA MET A 178 -4.67 14.56 -5.24
C MET A 178 -6.04 13.88 -5.21
N ALA A 179 -6.79 14.01 -4.12
CA ALA A 179 -8.16 13.49 -4.01
C ALA A 179 -9.11 14.10 -5.06
N LYS A 180 -9.01 15.42 -5.30
CA LYS A 180 -9.84 16.11 -6.30
C LYS A 180 -9.50 15.66 -7.72
N LYS A 181 -8.20 15.48 -8.02
CA LYS A 181 -7.73 14.99 -9.32
C LYS A 181 -8.13 13.52 -9.54
N MET A 182 -8.10 12.69 -8.50
CA MET A 182 -8.63 11.33 -8.56
C MET A 182 -10.14 11.31 -8.89
N GLN A 183 -10.95 12.16 -8.23
CA GLN A 183 -12.38 12.29 -8.53
C GLN A 183 -12.62 12.71 -9.98
N PHE A 184 -11.85 13.69 -10.46
CA PHE A 184 -11.92 14.14 -11.84
C PHE A 184 -11.58 13.01 -12.83
N ARG A 185 -10.48 12.28 -12.60
CA ARG A 185 -10.09 11.15 -13.46
C ARG A 185 -11.13 10.03 -13.45
N CYS A 186 -11.64 9.65 -12.29
CA CYS A 186 -12.73 8.67 -12.20
C CYS A 186 -13.95 9.11 -13.03
N GLY A 187 -14.32 10.40 -12.95
CA GLY A 187 -15.41 10.97 -13.75
C GLY A 187 -15.14 10.99 -15.25
N MET A 188 -13.89 11.20 -15.67
CA MET A 188 -13.50 11.17 -17.09
C MET A 188 -13.51 9.75 -17.65
N THR A 189 -12.97 8.78 -16.92
CA THR A 189 -12.84 7.38 -17.37
C THR A 189 -14.18 6.65 -17.36
N MET A 190 -15.01 6.87 -16.33
CA MET A 190 -16.26 6.13 -16.12
C MET A 190 -17.52 6.98 -16.39
N ALA A 191 -17.35 8.20 -16.93
CA ALA A 191 -18.39 9.12 -17.33
C ALA A 191 -19.52 9.27 -16.28
N SER A 192 -20.78 9.15 -16.71
CA SER A 192 -21.98 9.30 -15.86
C SER A 192 -22.13 8.25 -14.76
N HIS A 193 -21.30 7.20 -14.75
CA HIS A 193 -21.39 6.15 -13.73
C HIS A 193 -20.66 6.53 -12.43
N CYS A 194 -19.67 7.43 -12.50
CA CYS A 194 -18.93 7.87 -11.31
C CYS A 194 -19.74 8.89 -10.50
N PRO A 195 -20.08 8.59 -9.22
CA PRO A 195 -20.72 9.57 -8.35
C PRO A 195 -19.84 10.82 -8.14
N LYS A 196 -20.46 12.00 -8.11
CA LYS A 196 -19.74 13.29 -8.00
C LYS A 196 -18.92 13.45 -6.71
N ASP A 197 -19.35 12.77 -5.66
CA ASP A 197 -18.80 12.77 -4.30
C ASP A 197 -18.08 11.45 -3.97
N TYR A 198 -17.78 10.63 -4.97
CA TYR A 198 -17.21 9.29 -4.79
C TYR A 198 -15.95 9.28 -3.92
N VAL A 199 -14.93 10.06 -4.28
CA VAL A 199 -13.66 10.12 -3.55
C VAL A 199 -13.85 10.71 -2.16
N GLU A 200 -14.70 11.73 -2.02
CA GLU A 200 -15.01 12.35 -0.73
C GLU A 200 -15.64 11.34 0.24
N ARG A 201 -16.64 10.57 -0.22
CA ARG A 201 -17.26 9.51 0.58
C ARG A 201 -16.26 8.42 0.97
N CYS A 202 -15.38 8.03 0.05
CA CYS A 202 -14.32 7.04 0.34
C CYS A 202 -13.37 7.55 1.43
N THR A 203 -12.94 8.82 1.33
CA THR A 203 -12.09 9.47 2.34
C THR A 203 -12.76 9.48 3.72
N GLN A 204 -14.04 9.87 3.78
CA GLN A 204 -14.78 9.86 5.05
C GLN A 204 -14.87 8.46 5.67
N ARG A 205 -15.11 7.42 4.85
CA ARG A 205 -15.13 6.02 5.30
C ARG A 205 -13.77 5.56 5.80
N TYR A 206 -12.69 5.90 5.10
CA TYR A 206 -11.32 5.62 5.53
C TYR A 206 -11.02 6.25 6.88
N GLU A 207 -11.34 7.53 7.06
CA GLU A 207 -11.15 8.23 8.34
C GLU A 207 -11.95 7.59 9.47
N MET A 208 -13.21 7.22 9.22
CA MET A 208 -14.03 6.50 10.20
C MET A 208 -13.41 5.15 10.57
N MET A 209 -12.90 4.41 9.58
CA MET A 209 -12.22 3.13 9.85
C MET A 209 -11.02 3.34 10.75
N ILE A 210 -10.14 4.30 10.46
CA ILE A 210 -8.93 4.55 11.27
C ILE A 210 -9.29 4.95 12.70
N ARG A 211 -10.31 5.80 12.89
CA ARG A 211 -10.72 6.22 14.23
C ARG A 211 -11.13 5.01 15.10
N ASN A 212 -11.74 4.00 14.47
CA ASN A 212 -12.27 2.80 15.11
C ASN A 212 -11.29 1.63 15.24
N LEU A 213 -10.07 1.72 14.67
CA LEU A 213 -8.99 0.73 14.80
C LEU A 213 -8.09 1.06 15.97
#